data_AF-A0A351QA30-F1
#
_entry.id   AF-A0A351QA30-F1
#
_cell.length_a   1.000
_cell.length_b   1.000
_cell.length_c   1.000
_cell.angle_alpha   90.00
_cell.angle_beta   90.00
_cell.angle_gamma   90.00
#
_symmetry.space_group_name_H-M   'P 1'
#
loop_
_entity.id
_entity.type
_entity.pdbx_description
1 polymer ?
#
loop_
_entity_poly.entity_id
_entity_poly.type
_entity_poly.pdbx_seq_one_letter_code
_entity_poly.pdbx_strand_id
1 'polypeptide(L)'
;MDNNDLVPGFNDEKDGSLEIFLSKIEGTSNSILVTLSGYIDTYNSAYFQKQAAKIISAGFKNIVFNCQNLTYVSSTGIGSLTSIEKNAKSNGGEIVFTGVQPKVFEVFQLLGFSQVFNMKESVEDAEDYLKKEKDGNDSTFPKIFECPVCSKKLKAVKSGRFRCSDCKAIIVIDQNGNVFLG
;
A
#
# COMPACT_ATOMS: atom_id res chain seq x y z
N MET A 1 -11.26 0.08 21.76
CA MET A 1 -9.80 -0.09 21.62
C MET A 1 -9.20 1.29 21.54
N ASP A 2 -8.14 1.54 22.29
CA ASP A 2 -7.40 2.79 22.20
C ASP A 2 -6.37 2.67 21.07
N ASN A 3 -6.15 3.73 20.29
CA ASN A 3 -5.12 3.72 19.24
C ASN A 3 -3.73 3.40 19.82
N ASN A 4 -3.47 3.81 21.07
CA ASN A 4 -2.22 3.56 21.77
C ASN A 4 -1.96 2.06 22.04
N ASP A 5 -3.00 1.23 22.03
CA ASP A 5 -2.86 -0.24 22.14
C ASP A 5 -2.21 -0.84 20.88
N LEU A 6 -2.31 -0.14 19.75
CA LEU A 6 -1.77 -0.56 18.45
C LEU A 6 -0.48 0.18 18.08
N VAL A 7 -0.43 1.48 18.36
CA VAL A 7 0.71 2.36 18.08
C VAL A 7 0.99 3.21 19.31
N PRO A 8 2.03 2.91 20.11
CA PRO A 8 2.33 3.67 21.32
C PRO A 8 2.53 5.17 21.04
N GLY A 9 1.89 6.04 21.84
CA GLY A 9 1.98 7.50 21.70
C GLY A 9 1.26 8.07 20.47
N PHE A 10 0.35 7.31 19.85
CA PHE A 10 -0.43 7.79 18.71
C PHE A 10 -1.33 8.97 19.10
N ASN A 11 -2.00 8.86 20.25
CA ASN A 11 -2.97 9.84 20.74
C ASN A 11 -2.36 11.06 21.47
N ASP A 12 -1.02 11.16 21.56
CA ASP A 12 -0.33 12.25 22.26
C ASP A 12 -0.55 13.61 21.58
N GLU A 13 -0.74 13.58 20.26
CA GLU A 13 -1.11 14.74 19.48
C GLU A 13 -2.51 14.52 18.89
N LYS A 14 -3.33 15.56 18.93
CA LYS A 14 -4.70 15.54 18.42
C LYS A 14 -4.91 16.73 17.50
N ASP A 15 -5.78 16.53 16.54
CA ASP A 15 -6.27 17.57 15.65
C ASP A 15 -7.79 17.62 15.78
N GLY A 16 -8.36 18.83 15.87
CA GLY A 16 -9.81 19.01 16.05
C GLY A 16 -10.63 18.86 14.77
N SER A 17 -9.97 18.76 13.62
CA SER A 17 -10.59 18.69 12.29
C SER A 17 -10.44 17.32 11.61
N LEU A 18 -9.49 16.50 12.06
CA LEU A 18 -9.26 15.15 11.57
C LEU A 18 -9.14 14.17 12.72
N GLU A 19 -10.18 13.36 12.91
CA GLU A 19 -10.16 12.24 13.83
C GLU A 19 -9.65 10.98 13.12
N ILE A 20 -8.78 10.23 13.81
CA ILE A 20 -8.18 9.00 13.29
C ILE A 20 -8.42 7.89 14.30
N PHE A 21 -9.06 6.82 13.85
CA PHE A 21 -9.29 5.61 14.64
C PHE A 21 -8.59 4.41 14.02
N LEU A 22 -7.89 3.64 14.85
CA LEU A 22 -7.12 2.48 14.44
C LEU A 22 -7.81 1.18 14.87
N SER A 23 -7.88 0.21 13.97
CA SER A 23 -8.28 -1.16 14.29
C SER A 23 -7.42 -2.17 13.53
N LYS A 24 -7.28 -3.38 14.08
CA LYS A 24 -6.60 -4.48 13.36
C LYS A 24 -7.50 -5.00 12.26
N ILE A 25 -6.86 -5.40 11.15
CA ILE A 25 -7.51 -6.19 10.11
C ILE A 25 -7.31 -7.66 10.44
N GLU A 26 -8.40 -8.41 10.55
CA GLU A 26 -8.32 -9.83 10.86
C GLU A 26 -7.79 -10.66 9.68
N GLY A 27 -7.15 -11.79 9.98
CA GLY A 27 -6.62 -12.71 8.96
C GLY A 27 -5.37 -12.23 8.20
N THR A 28 -4.86 -11.02 8.48
CA THR A 28 -3.67 -10.49 7.78
C THR A 28 -2.63 -9.94 8.76
N SER A 29 -1.46 -10.59 8.87
CA SER A 29 -0.33 -10.07 9.65
C SER A 29 0.15 -8.71 9.14
N ASN A 30 0.51 -7.82 10.07
CA ASN A 30 1.02 -6.47 9.85
C ASN A 30 0.07 -5.54 9.07
N SER A 31 -1.24 -5.79 9.18
CA SER A 31 -2.28 -4.98 8.55
C SER A 31 -3.07 -4.17 9.57
N ILE A 32 -3.42 -2.94 9.21
CA ILE A 32 -4.20 -2.02 10.05
C ILE A 32 -5.22 -1.27 9.21
N LEU A 33 -6.41 -1.08 9.80
CA LEU A 33 -7.45 -0.22 9.28
C LEU A 33 -7.35 1.13 10.01
N VAL A 34 -7.35 2.20 9.21
CA VAL A 34 -7.26 3.58 9.64
C VAL A 34 -8.53 4.30 9.18
N THR A 35 -9.47 4.49 10.10
CA THR A 35 -10.72 5.20 9.81
C THR A 35 -10.52 6.69 10.00
N LEU A 36 -10.78 7.46 8.94
CA LEU A 36 -10.65 8.90 8.91
C LEU A 36 -12.03 9.57 8.98
N SER A 37 -12.19 10.54 9.87
CA SER A 37 -13.40 11.34 10.01
C SER A 37 -13.06 12.82 10.08
N GLY A 38 -13.80 13.65 9.33
CA GLY A 38 -13.56 15.10 9.25
C GLY A 38 -13.09 15.54 7.87
N TYR A 39 -12.00 16.30 7.78
CA TYR A 39 -11.43 16.77 6.52
C TYR A 39 -9.90 16.86 6.55
N ILE A 40 -9.26 16.88 5.38
CA ILE A 40 -7.81 17.10 5.26
C ILE A 40 -7.56 18.36 4.44
N ASP A 41 -6.86 19.33 5.02
CA ASP A 41 -6.51 20.59 4.37
C ASP A 41 -5.04 20.98 4.55
N THR A 42 -4.70 22.21 4.18
CA THR A 42 -3.33 22.72 4.32
C THR A 42 -2.85 22.77 5.78
N TYR A 43 -3.74 22.97 6.75
CA TYR A 43 -3.39 23.15 8.16
C TYR A 43 -3.15 21.82 8.88
N ASN A 44 -3.95 20.79 8.58
CA ASN A 44 -3.85 19.49 9.25
C ASN A 44 -3.06 18.42 8.45
N SER A 45 -2.68 18.71 7.20
CA SER A 45 -1.92 17.77 6.36
C SER A 45 -0.63 17.26 7.00
N ALA A 46 0.14 18.13 7.67
CA ALA A 46 1.38 17.76 8.35
C ALA A 46 1.12 16.83 9.54
N TYR A 47 0.04 17.08 10.30
CA TYR A 47 -0.40 16.20 11.38
C TYR A 47 -0.77 14.81 10.83
N PHE A 48 -1.55 14.75 9.75
CA PHE A 48 -1.93 13.49 9.12
C PHE A 48 -0.71 12.68 8.65
N GLN A 49 0.27 13.32 7.99
CA GLN A 49 1.52 12.66 7.59
C GLN A 49 2.29 12.09 8.77
N LYS A 50 2.37 12.84 9.87
CA LYS A 50 3.05 12.40 11.09
C LYS A 50 2.37 11.19 11.70
N GLN A 51 1.03 11.17 11.76
CA GLN A 51 0.29 10.03 12.28
C GLN A 51 0.46 8.78 11.40
N ALA A 52 0.39 8.93 10.08
CA ALA A 52 0.69 7.83 9.17
C ALA A 52 2.13 7.31 9.31
N ALA A 53 3.11 8.19 9.52
CA ALA A 53 4.50 7.80 9.75
C ALA A 53 4.67 7.00 11.06
N LYS A 54 3.94 7.33 12.13
CA LYS A 54 3.93 6.53 13.37
C LYS A 54 3.43 5.11 13.12
N ILE A 55 2.36 4.96 12.34
CA ILE A 55 1.79 3.65 11.97
C ILE A 55 2.83 2.81 11.21
N ILE A 56 3.46 3.39 10.20
CA ILE A 56 4.52 2.72 9.42
C ILE A 56 5.70 2.33 10.33
N SER A 57 6.12 3.24 11.22
CA SER A 57 7.24 3.00 12.14
C SER A 57 6.93 1.94 13.20
N ALA A 58 5.66 1.73 13.55
CA ALA A 58 5.20 0.64 14.41
C ALA A 58 5.21 -0.73 13.72
N GLY A 59 5.58 -0.80 12.44
CA GLY A 59 5.76 -2.05 11.69
C GLY A 59 4.53 -2.50 10.90
N PHE A 60 3.47 -1.69 10.85
CA PHE A 60 2.34 -1.94 9.96
C PHE A 60 2.74 -1.69 8.51
N LYS A 61 2.68 -2.75 7.70
CA LYS A 61 3.05 -2.70 6.29
C LYS A 61 1.84 -2.47 5.41
N ASN A 62 0.70 -3.03 5.76
CA ASN A 62 -0.51 -2.92 4.96
C ASN A 62 -1.49 -1.99 5.67
N ILE A 63 -1.78 -0.85 5.05
CA ILE A 63 -2.58 0.20 5.67
C ILE A 63 -3.81 0.41 4.80
N VAL A 64 -4.99 0.17 5.36
CA VAL A 64 -6.27 0.49 4.71
C VAL A 64 -6.77 1.80 5.29
N PHE A 65 -6.87 2.86 4.48
CA PHE A 65 -7.53 4.10 4.88
C PHE A 65 -9.00 4.05 4.49
N ASN A 66 -9.88 4.06 5.49
CA ASN A 66 -11.30 4.25 5.26
C ASN A 66 -11.63 5.74 5.27
N CYS A 67 -11.96 6.27 4.10
CA CYS A 67 -12.27 7.67 3.85
C CYS A 67 -13.78 7.97 3.80
N GLN A 68 -14.65 7.04 4.19
CA GLN A 68 -16.10 7.20 4.08
C GLN A 68 -16.61 8.45 4.81
N ASN A 69 -16.03 8.77 5.98
CA ASN A 69 -16.39 9.94 6.78
C ASN A 69 -15.50 11.16 6.50
N LEU A 70 -14.68 11.11 5.45
CA LEU A 70 -13.83 12.20 5.04
C LEU A 70 -14.57 13.12 4.06
N THR A 71 -15.00 14.27 4.57
CA THR A 71 -15.89 15.21 3.87
C THR A 71 -15.21 16.08 2.83
N TYR A 72 -13.90 16.30 2.97
CA TYR A 72 -13.14 17.19 2.10
C TYR A 72 -11.64 16.85 2.13
N VAL A 73 -10.99 17.01 0.97
CA VAL A 73 -9.53 16.93 0.82
C VAL A 73 -9.05 18.07 -0.08
N SER A 74 -8.22 18.96 0.45
CA SER A 74 -7.56 20.01 -0.34
C SER A 74 -6.40 19.47 -1.18
N SER A 75 -5.87 20.25 -2.13
CA SER A 75 -4.66 19.90 -2.91
C SER A 75 -3.46 19.52 -2.04
N THR A 76 -3.22 20.24 -0.94
CA THR A 76 -2.19 19.91 0.05
C THR A 76 -2.47 18.57 0.73
N GLY A 77 -3.74 18.29 1.01
CA GLY A 77 -4.20 17.01 1.52
C GLY A 77 -3.94 15.86 0.55
N ILE A 78 -4.17 16.05 -0.75
CA ILE A 78 -3.82 15.06 -1.78
C ILE A 78 -2.30 14.81 -1.79
N GLY A 79 -1.50 15.87 -1.76
CA GLY A 79 -0.05 15.76 -1.68
C GLY A 79 0.42 15.00 -0.43
N SER A 80 -0.30 15.14 0.68
CA SER A 80 -0.04 14.40 1.90
C SER A 80 -0.27 12.89 1.73
N LEU A 81 -1.38 12.50 1.09
CA LEU A 81 -1.70 11.11 0.76
C LEU A 81 -0.65 10.49 -0.17
N THR A 82 -0.24 11.23 -1.20
CA THR A 82 0.82 10.77 -2.13
C THR A 82 2.16 10.57 -1.41
N SER A 83 2.49 11.44 -0.46
CA SER A 83 3.73 11.32 0.32
C SER A 83 3.70 10.09 1.24
N ILE A 84 2.55 9.82 1.85
CA ILE A 84 2.33 8.66 2.71
C ILE A 84 2.41 7.36 1.90
N GLU A 85 1.79 7.31 0.72
CA GLU A 85 1.86 6.19 -0.21
C GLU A 85 3.30 5.86 -0.64
N LYS A 86 4.08 6.88 -1.01
CA LYS A 86 5.50 6.71 -1.34
C LYS A 86 6.32 6.18 -0.16
N ASN A 87 6.04 6.68 1.04
CA ASN A 87 6.74 6.27 2.26
C ASN A 87 6.44 4.79 2.57
N ALA A 88 5.17 4.38 2.56
CA ALA A 88 4.79 2.99 2.78
C ALA A 88 5.44 2.06 1.73
N LYS A 89 5.37 2.41 0.44
CA LYS A 89 6.01 1.63 -0.63
C LYS A 89 7.52 1.50 -0.43
N SER A 90 8.20 2.57 -0.02
CA SER A 90 9.65 2.56 0.25
C SER A 90 10.01 1.65 1.43
N ASN A 91 9.07 1.38 2.34
CA ASN A 91 9.21 0.45 3.46
C ASN A 91 8.69 -0.97 3.14
N GLY A 92 8.40 -1.27 1.86
CA GLY A 92 7.86 -2.56 1.44
C GLY A 92 6.45 -2.81 1.98
N GLY A 93 5.67 -1.75 2.13
CA GLY A 93 4.28 -1.79 2.54
C GLY A 93 3.36 -1.32 1.41
N GLU A 94 2.06 -1.53 1.63
CA GLU A 94 1.02 -1.18 0.70
C GLU A 94 -0.07 -0.34 1.36
N ILE A 95 -0.64 0.59 0.59
CA ILE A 95 -1.75 1.43 1.02
C ILE A 95 -2.95 1.18 0.11
N VAL A 96 -4.09 0.94 0.74
CA VAL A 96 -5.39 0.81 0.06
C VAL A 96 -6.34 1.86 0.61
N PHE A 97 -7.04 2.56 -0.28
CA PHE A 97 -8.07 3.53 0.10
C PHE A 97 -9.46 2.95 -0.14
N THR A 98 -10.37 3.16 0.79
CA THR A 98 -11.78 2.73 0.70
C THR A 98 -12.70 3.88 1.04
N GLY A 99 -13.96 3.81 0.58
CA GLY A 99 -14.96 4.84 0.90
C GLY A 99 -14.59 6.26 0.43
N VAL A 100 -13.72 6.41 -0.58
CA VAL A 100 -13.37 7.73 -1.13
C VAL A 100 -14.61 8.34 -1.76
N GLN A 101 -15.00 9.55 -1.31
CA GLN A 101 -16.18 10.21 -1.85
C GLN A 101 -16.04 10.49 -3.36
N PRO A 102 -17.12 10.38 -4.15
CA PRO A 102 -17.07 10.55 -5.61
C PRO A 102 -16.37 11.83 -6.06
N LYS A 103 -16.63 12.96 -5.38
CA LYS A 103 -15.99 14.25 -5.70
C LYS A 103 -14.47 14.22 -5.50
N VAL A 104 -13.98 13.56 -4.45
CA VAL A 104 -12.54 13.41 -4.20
C VAL A 104 -11.93 12.47 -5.23
N PHE A 105 -12.64 11.39 -5.56
CA PHE A 105 -12.23 10.44 -6.58
C PHE A 105 -12.11 11.07 -7.97
N GLU A 106 -13.08 11.89 -8.39
CA GLU A 106 -13.02 12.63 -9.66
C GLU A 106 -11.78 13.53 -9.75
N VAL A 107 -11.47 14.25 -8.65
CA VAL A 107 -10.25 15.07 -8.58
C VAL A 107 -8.99 14.21 -8.72
N PHE A 108 -8.94 13.03 -8.08
CA PHE A 108 -7.82 12.11 -8.23
C PHE A 108 -7.67 11.59 -9.65
N GLN A 109 -8.78 11.28 -10.34
CA GLN A 109 -8.76 10.84 -11.73
C GLN A 109 -8.27 11.96 -12.66
N LEU A 110 -8.78 13.18 -12.50
CA LEU A 110 -8.37 14.33 -13.32
C LEU A 110 -6.89 14.66 -13.18
N LEU A 111 -6.32 14.48 -11.99
CA LEU A 111 -4.91 14.72 -11.70
C LEU A 111 -4.01 13.51 -12.00
N GLY A 112 -4.57 12.38 -12.47
CA GLY A 112 -3.82 11.17 -12.80
C GLY A 112 -3.36 10.34 -11.59
N PHE A 113 -3.87 10.64 -10.38
CA PHE A 113 -3.55 9.90 -9.16
C PHE A 113 -4.28 8.56 -9.04
N SER A 114 -5.24 8.29 -9.91
CA SER A 114 -5.92 6.99 -9.98
C SER A 114 -4.98 5.81 -10.27
N GLN A 115 -3.81 6.06 -10.87
CA GLN A 115 -2.77 5.03 -11.07
C GLN A 115 -1.80 4.91 -9.89
N VAL A 116 -1.81 5.87 -8.97
CA VAL A 116 -0.91 5.92 -7.81
C VAL A 116 -1.57 5.23 -6.62
N PHE A 117 -2.86 5.50 -6.40
CA PHE A 117 -3.60 4.99 -5.27
C PHE A 117 -4.36 3.71 -5.63
N ASN A 118 -4.14 2.66 -4.86
CA ASN A 118 -4.97 1.46 -4.90
C ASN A 118 -6.27 1.76 -4.15
N MET A 119 -7.40 1.75 -4.85
CA MET A 119 -8.71 2.05 -4.27
C MET A 119 -9.64 0.85 -4.41
N LYS A 120 -10.40 0.57 -3.35
CA LYS A 120 -11.43 -0.46 -3.30
C LYS A 120 -12.75 0.14 -2.83
N GLU A 121 -13.85 -0.53 -3.17
CA GLU A 121 -15.19 -0.03 -2.85
C GLU A 121 -15.47 -0.14 -1.35
N SER A 122 -15.07 -1.25 -0.73
CA SER A 122 -15.32 -1.54 0.68
C SER A 122 -14.05 -1.91 1.45
N VAL A 123 -14.13 -1.91 2.78
CA VAL A 123 -13.03 -2.39 3.63
C VAL A 123 -12.80 -3.87 3.38
N GLU A 124 -13.87 -4.64 3.23
CA GLU A 124 -13.86 -6.07 2.93
C GLU A 124 -13.09 -6.37 1.63
N ASP A 125 -13.33 -5.60 0.57
CA ASP A 125 -12.60 -5.74 -0.70
C ASP A 125 -11.10 -5.43 -0.55
N ALA A 126 -10.75 -4.46 0.31
CA ALA A 126 -9.38 -4.13 0.63
C ALA A 126 -8.70 -5.26 1.41
N GLU A 127 -9.39 -5.85 2.39
CA GLU A 127 -8.88 -7.01 3.11
C GLU A 127 -8.63 -8.19 2.17
N ASP A 128 -9.58 -8.49 1.28
CA ASP A 128 -9.45 -9.58 0.32
C ASP A 128 -8.33 -9.34 -0.68
N TYR A 129 -8.14 -8.09 -1.11
CA TYR A 129 -7.02 -7.71 -1.94
C TYR A 129 -5.67 -7.93 -1.22
N LEU A 130 -5.55 -7.51 0.04
CA LEU A 130 -4.35 -7.70 0.85
C LEU A 130 -4.08 -9.18 1.20
N LYS A 131 -5.14 -10.00 1.31
CA LYS A 131 -5.03 -11.46 1.44
C LYS A 131 -4.50 -12.09 0.15
N LYS A 132 -4.96 -11.63 -1.02
CA LYS A 132 -4.53 -12.13 -2.35
C LYS A 132 -3.09 -11.76 -2.69
N GLU A 133 -2.61 -10.58 -2.28
CA GLU A 133 -1.18 -10.21 -2.38
C GLU A 133 -0.26 -11.21 -1.64
N LYS A 134 -0.76 -11.93 -0.62
CA LYS A 134 0.01 -13.01 0.03
C LYS A 134 0.09 -14.32 -0.77
N ASP A 135 -0.81 -14.54 -1.72
CA ASP A 135 -0.68 -15.64 -2.70
C ASP A 135 0.20 -15.23 -3.90
N GLY A 136 0.34 -13.92 -4.15
CA GLY A 136 1.30 -13.31 -5.10
C GLY A 136 2.66 -13.03 -4.48
N ASN A 137 3.23 -14.04 -3.83
CA ASN A 137 4.34 -13.97 -2.89
C ASN A 137 5.56 -13.10 -3.31
N ASP A 138 5.74 -11.95 -2.64
CA ASP A 138 7.00 -11.17 -2.60
C ASP A 138 8.12 -11.87 -1.80
N SER A 139 7.89 -13.07 -1.24
CA SER A 139 8.99 -13.94 -0.75
C SER A 139 9.55 -14.90 -1.80
N THR A 140 8.97 -14.94 -3.01
CA THR A 140 9.52 -15.67 -4.15
C THR A 140 10.66 -14.89 -4.83
N PHE A 141 10.57 -13.56 -4.82
CA PHE A 141 11.53 -12.67 -5.47
C PHE A 141 12.28 -11.82 -4.43
N PRO A 142 13.55 -11.46 -4.65
CA PRO A 142 14.35 -11.78 -5.83
C PRO A 142 14.73 -13.26 -5.90
N LYS A 143 14.44 -13.92 -7.04
CA LYS A 143 14.74 -15.33 -7.28
C LYS A 143 16.05 -15.46 -8.02
N ILE A 144 16.96 -16.27 -7.49
CA ILE A 144 18.12 -16.76 -8.23
C ILE A 144 17.70 -18.07 -8.90
N PHE A 145 17.89 -18.14 -10.21
CA PHE A 145 17.53 -19.31 -11.02
C PHE A 145 18.58 -19.59 -12.07
N GLU A 146 18.61 -20.81 -12.58
CA GLU A 146 19.47 -21.20 -13.70
C GLU A 146 18.68 -21.15 -15.00
N CYS A 147 19.29 -20.61 -16.06
CA CYS A 147 18.69 -20.62 -17.38
C CYS A 147 18.47 -22.07 -17.84
N PRO A 148 17.25 -22.47 -18.27
CA PRO A 148 16.96 -23.84 -18.68
C PRO A 148 17.70 -24.29 -19.95
N VAL A 149 18.33 -23.36 -20.67
CA VAL A 149 19.06 -23.63 -21.93
C VAL A 149 20.57 -23.73 -21.71
N CYS A 150 21.15 -22.88 -20.87
CA CYS A 150 22.63 -22.78 -20.72
C CYS A 150 23.11 -22.88 -19.27
N SER A 151 22.22 -23.10 -18.31
CA SER A 151 22.51 -23.18 -16.87
C SER A 151 23.15 -21.93 -16.26
N LYS A 152 23.19 -20.80 -16.99
CA LYS A 152 23.64 -19.51 -16.45
C LYS A 152 22.77 -19.11 -15.26
N LYS A 153 23.39 -18.81 -14.12
CA LYS A 153 22.70 -18.23 -12.96
C LYS A 153 22.27 -16.79 -13.26
N LEU A 154 20.98 -16.52 -13.06
CA LEU A 154 20.31 -15.25 -13.31
C LEU A 154 19.49 -14.84 -12.07
N LYS A 155 19.15 -13.55 -11.98
CA LYS A 155 18.33 -12.98 -10.91
C LYS A 155 17.09 -12.32 -11.50
N ALA A 156 15.92 -12.71 -11.03
CA ALA A 156 14.67 -12.01 -11.33
C ALA A 156 14.20 -11.26 -10.08
N VAL A 157 13.75 -10.02 -10.26
CA VAL A 157 13.20 -9.18 -9.19
C VAL A 157 11.66 -9.17 -9.17
N LYS A 158 11.03 -9.78 -10.17
CA LYS A 158 9.58 -9.93 -10.31
C LYS A 158 9.26 -11.09 -11.25
N SER A 159 8.00 -11.51 -11.31
CA SER A 159 7.50 -12.41 -12.36
C SER A 159 7.48 -11.73 -13.73
N GLY A 160 7.51 -12.52 -14.81
CA GLY A 160 7.43 -12.01 -16.18
C GLY A 160 8.41 -12.69 -17.15
N ARG A 161 8.62 -12.04 -18.31
CA ARG A 161 9.51 -12.51 -19.38
C ARG A 161 10.89 -11.89 -19.25
N PHE A 162 11.92 -12.73 -19.27
CA PHE A 162 13.33 -12.36 -19.16
C PHE A 162 14.10 -12.91 -20.34
N ARG A 163 15.19 -12.24 -20.71
CA ARG A 163 16.13 -12.72 -21.72
C ARG A 163 17.42 -13.13 -21.03
N CYS A 164 17.88 -14.36 -21.27
CA CYS A 164 19.16 -14.81 -20.75
C CYS A 164 20.29 -13.92 -21.26
N SER A 165 21.19 -13.47 -20.37
CA SER A 165 22.33 -12.64 -20.74
C SER A 165 23.30 -13.37 -21.68
N ASP A 166 23.36 -14.70 -21.56
CA ASP A 166 24.32 -15.57 -22.24
C ASP A 166 23.74 -16.11 -23.56
N CYS A 167 22.82 -17.08 -23.50
CA CYS A 167 22.25 -17.74 -24.69
C CYS A 167 21.07 -17.01 -25.36
N LYS A 168 20.65 -15.85 -24.82
CA LYS A 168 19.50 -15.06 -25.31
C LYS A 168 18.14 -15.75 -25.31
N ALA A 169 18.01 -16.94 -24.75
CA ALA A 169 16.73 -17.63 -24.57
C ALA A 169 15.73 -16.76 -23.80
N ILE A 170 14.45 -16.85 -24.17
CA ILE A 170 13.35 -16.21 -23.44
C ILE A 170 12.93 -17.13 -22.31
N ILE A 171 12.82 -16.57 -21.12
CA ILE A 171 12.53 -17.26 -19.89
C ILE A 171 11.30 -16.62 -19.28
N VAL A 172 10.28 -17.41 -19.00
CA VAL A 172 9.05 -16.96 -18.33
C VAL A 172 9.12 -17.40 -16.89
N ILE A 173 8.88 -16.47 -15.97
CA ILE A 173 8.78 -16.78 -14.54
C ILE A 173 7.38 -16.41 -14.07
N ASP A 174 6.64 -17.36 -13.51
CA ASP A 174 5.30 -17.11 -12.96
C ASP A 174 5.36 -16.42 -11.58
N GLN A 175 4.18 -16.14 -11.00
CA GLN A 175 4.07 -15.51 -9.68
C GLN A 175 4.56 -16.42 -8.54
N ASN A 176 4.59 -17.74 -8.76
CA ASN A 176 5.12 -18.74 -7.83
C ASN A 176 6.65 -18.94 -7.98
N GLY A 177 7.27 -18.26 -8.96
CA GLY A 177 8.69 -18.34 -9.25
C GLY A 177 9.09 -19.56 -10.06
N ASN A 178 8.15 -20.32 -10.62
CA ASN A 178 8.47 -21.42 -11.52
C ASN A 178 9.05 -20.85 -12.81
N VAL A 179 10.11 -21.48 -13.30
CA VAL A 179 10.89 -21.00 -14.44
C VAL A 179 10.61 -21.89 -15.65
N PHE A 180 10.17 -21.28 -16.74
CA PHE A 180 9.82 -21.95 -17.99
C PHE A 180 10.62 -21.35 -19.15
N LEU A 181 10.85 -22.16 -20.17
CA LEU A 181 11.29 -21.65 -21.47
C LEU A 181 10.08 -21.02 -22.17
N GLY A 182 10.23 -19.79 -22.67
CA GLY A 182 9.17 -19.03 -23.33
C GLY A 182 9.38 -18.80 -24.81
#